data_AF-A0A8B7UQY2-F1
#
_entry.id   AF-A0A8B7UQY2-F1
#
_cell.length_a   1.000
_cell.length_b   1.000
_cell.length_c   1.000
_cell.angle_alpha   90.00
_cell.angle_beta   90.00
_cell.angle_gamma   90.00
#
_symmetry.space_group_name_H-M   'P 1'
#
loop_
_entity.id
_entity.type
_entity.pdbx_description
1 polymer ?
#
loop_
_entity_poly.entity_id
_entity_poly.type
_entity_poly.pdbx_seq_one_letter_code
_entity_poly.pdbx_strand_id
1 'polypeptide(L)'
;MQGFNAQCIYVCRDASFGNCSYNLTILDCLQGLRKGLQHGFFDFETFDVDEYEHYERVENGDFNWIVPGKFLAFSGPHPKSKIENGYPLHAPEAYFPYFKKHNVTAIVRLNKKIYEAKRFTDAGFEHHDLFFLDGSTPSDNIVRRFLNICENTEGAIAVHCKAGLGRTGTLIACYVMKHYRFTHAEIIAWIRICRPGSIIGPQQHFLEEKQASLWVQGDIFRSKLKNRPSSEGSISKILSSLDDMSIGGNLSKIQNVERFGENNLEDDEDVEMTTSITQGDKLRALKSQRQPLSSPSCALRSDDMKGHPRAASQPFRYGQQG
;
A
#
# COMPACT_ATOMS: atom_id res chain seq x y z
N MET A 1 36.56 -16.72 -29.80
CA MET A 1 35.74 -15.83 -28.94
C MET A 1 34.30 -16.31 -29.04
N GLN A 2 33.90 -17.25 -28.18
CA GLN A 2 32.50 -17.65 -28.06
C GLN A 2 31.78 -16.63 -27.17
N GLY A 3 30.67 -16.12 -27.68
CA GLY A 3 29.87 -15.07 -27.05
C GLY A 3 29.43 -15.47 -25.65
N PHE A 4 29.50 -14.50 -24.74
CA PHE A 4 28.95 -14.60 -23.40
C PHE A 4 27.48 -15.03 -23.49
N ASN A 5 27.18 -16.16 -22.86
CA ASN A 5 25.83 -16.65 -22.61
C ASN A 5 25.02 -15.54 -21.94
N ALA A 6 23.89 -15.17 -22.56
CA ALA A 6 22.92 -14.27 -21.96
C ALA A 6 22.49 -14.84 -20.61
N GLN A 7 22.87 -14.15 -19.52
CA GLN A 7 22.31 -14.43 -18.20
C GLN A 7 20.79 -14.32 -18.32
N CYS A 8 20.09 -15.41 -17.99
CA CYS A 8 18.64 -15.40 -17.87
C CYS A 8 18.29 -14.45 -16.73
N ILE A 9 18.00 -13.18 -17.06
CA ILE A 9 17.56 -12.19 -16.07
C ILE A 9 16.16 -12.64 -15.64
N TYR A 10 16.03 -13.10 -14.40
CA TYR A 10 14.72 -13.42 -13.83
C TYR A 10 13.89 -12.14 -13.75
N VAL A 11 12.71 -12.17 -14.37
CA VAL A 11 11.78 -11.05 -14.44
C VAL A 11 10.54 -11.38 -13.61
N CYS A 12 10.13 -10.45 -12.76
CA CYS A 12 8.91 -10.57 -11.97
C CYS A 12 7.72 -10.05 -12.77
N ARG A 13 6.85 -10.96 -13.22
CA ARG A 13 5.59 -10.66 -13.92
C ARG A 13 4.46 -10.27 -12.96
N ASP A 14 3.40 -9.70 -13.50
CA ASP A 14 2.18 -9.40 -12.75
C ASP A 14 1.22 -10.63 -12.65
N ALA A 15 0.09 -10.43 -11.95
CA ALA A 15 -0.95 -11.45 -11.75
C ALA A 15 -2.07 -11.42 -12.82
N SER A 16 -1.83 -10.81 -13.99
CA SER A 16 -2.82 -10.76 -15.07
C SER A 16 -3.05 -12.14 -15.71
N PHE A 17 -4.29 -12.39 -16.12
CA PHE A 17 -4.67 -13.54 -16.92
C PHE A 17 -4.43 -13.22 -18.40
N GLY A 18 -3.17 -13.13 -18.81
CA GLY A 18 -2.80 -12.76 -20.17
C GLY A 18 -1.29 -12.54 -20.33
N ASN A 19 -0.94 -11.86 -21.42
CA ASN A 19 0.44 -11.48 -21.70
C ASN A 19 0.90 -10.39 -20.73
N CYS A 20 2.08 -10.60 -20.14
CA CYS A 20 2.73 -9.60 -19.31
C CYS A 20 3.35 -8.53 -20.20
N SER A 21 2.86 -7.29 -20.09
CA SER A 21 3.38 -6.14 -20.86
C SER A 21 4.30 -5.23 -20.05
N TYR A 22 4.56 -5.57 -18.79
CA TYR A 22 5.39 -4.78 -17.88
C TYR A 22 6.19 -5.71 -16.98
N ASN A 23 7.48 -5.46 -16.86
CA ASN A 23 8.43 -6.40 -16.31
C ASN A 23 9.27 -5.72 -15.23
N LEU A 24 9.25 -6.26 -14.01
CA LEU A 24 10.14 -5.80 -12.95
C LEU A 24 11.39 -6.67 -12.91
N THR A 25 12.53 -6.02 -12.72
CA THR A 25 13.81 -6.69 -12.49
C THR A 25 14.02 -6.93 -10.98
N ILE A 26 14.96 -7.81 -10.65
CA ILE A 26 15.43 -7.97 -9.26
C ILE A 26 15.96 -6.64 -8.71
N LEU A 27 16.60 -5.81 -9.56
CA LEU A 27 17.10 -4.50 -9.15
C LEU A 27 15.97 -3.59 -8.70
N ASP A 28 14.83 -3.57 -9.40
CA ASP A 28 13.64 -2.80 -8.99
C ASP A 28 13.12 -3.26 -7.63
N CYS A 29 13.11 -4.57 -7.38
CA CYS A 29 12.73 -5.15 -6.09
C CYS A 29 13.68 -4.71 -4.96
N LEU A 30 14.98 -4.77 -5.18
CA LEU A 30 15.98 -4.34 -4.19
C LEU A 30 15.92 -2.83 -3.93
N GLN A 31 15.68 -2.03 -4.98
CA GLN A 31 15.52 -0.58 -4.84
C GLN A 31 14.24 -0.22 -4.08
N GLY A 32 13.11 -0.90 -4.39
CA GLY A 32 11.86 -0.76 -3.66
C GLY A 32 11.99 -1.10 -2.18
N LEU A 33 12.62 -2.26 -1.87
CA LEU A 33 12.91 -2.67 -0.49
C LEU A 33 13.79 -1.66 0.24
N ARG A 34 14.92 -1.26 -0.38
CA ARG A 34 15.85 -0.27 0.20
C ARG A 34 15.13 1.03 0.55
N LYS A 35 14.23 1.49 -0.31
CA LYS A 35 13.49 2.74 -0.10
C LYS A 35 12.39 2.59 0.96
N GLY A 36 11.76 1.41 1.03
CA GLY A 36 10.88 1.03 2.14
C GLY A 36 11.60 1.13 3.49
N LEU A 37 12.81 0.56 3.58
CA LEU A 37 13.66 0.67 4.77
C LEU A 37 14.04 2.13 5.07
N GLN A 38 14.46 2.89 4.06
CA GLN A 38 14.84 4.30 4.21
C GLN A 38 13.71 5.18 4.77
N HIS A 39 12.45 4.86 4.45
CA HIS A 39 11.29 5.59 4.92
C HIS A 39 10.61 4.96 6.15
N GLY A 40 11.21 3.93 6.75
CA GLY A 40 10.68 3.27 7.94
C GLY A 40 9.42 2.46 7.69
N PHE A 41 9.20 1.98 6.46
CA PHE A 41 8.05 1.13 6.14
C PHE A 41 8.23 -0.32 6.61
N PHE A 42 9.46 -0.69 6.96
CA PHE A 42 9.80 -2.01 7.45
C PHE A 42 11.02 -1.95 8.36
N ASP A 43 10.99 -2.75 9.40
CA ASP A 43 12.06 -2.90 10.37
C ASP A 43 12.15 -4.38 10.75
N PHE A 44 13.32 -4.99 10.54
CA PHE A 44 13.55 -6.41 10.83
C PHE A 44 13.45 -6.74 12.32
N GLU A 45 13.65 -5.76 13.21
CA GLU A 45 13.62 -5.98 14.66
C GLU A 45 12.19 -5.97 15.20
N THR A 46 11.28 -5.22 14.58
CA THR A 46 9.90 -5.05 15.07
C THR A 46 8.85 -5.72 14.19
N PHE A 47 9.24 -6.36 13.08
CA PHE A 47 8.29 -7.00 12.18
C PHE A 47 7.72 -8.29 12.78
N ASP A 48 6.40 -8.31 13.00
CA ASP A 48 5.67 -9.46 13.48
C ASP A 48 5.29 -10.39 12.30
N VAL A 49 6.09 -11.44 12.11
CA VAL A 49 5.88 -12.43 11.06
C VAL A 49 4.59 -13.23 11.28
N ASP A 50 4.27 -13.54 12.53
CA ASP A 50 3.08 -14.33 12.86
C ASP A 50 1.80 -13.54 12.56
N GLU A 51 1.78 -12.24 12.89
CA GLU A 51 0.67 -11.34 12.53
C GLU A 51 0.53 -11.24 11.01
N TYR A 52 1.63 -11.05 10.30
CA TYR A 52 1.64 -10.97 8.83
C TYR A 52 1.09 -12.26 8.18
N GLU A 53 1.64 -13.42 8.54
CA GLU A 53 1.23 -14.73 7.98
C GLU A 53 -0.18 -15.14 8.42
N HIS A 54 -0.66 -14.65 9.56
CA HIS A 54 -2.03 -14.87 9.99
C HIS A 54 -2.99 -14.08 9.08
N TYR A 55 -2.83 -12.77 8.98
CA TYR A 55 -3.82 -11.91 8.32
C TYR A 55 -3.73 -11.86 6.79
N GLU A 56 -2.62 -12.30 6.18
CA GLU A 56 -2.56 -12.46 4.72
C GLU A 56 -3.50 -13.54 4.18
N ARG A 57 -3.95 -14.45 5.06
CA ARG A 57 -4.83 -15.56 4.71
C ARG A 57 -6.27 -15.12 4.49
N VAL A 58 -6.93 -15.78 3.53
CA VAL A 58 -8.34 -15.52 3.20
C VAL A 58 -9.24 -15.76 4.40
N GLU A 59 -8.95 -16.81 5.17
CA GLU A 59 -9.69 -17.15 6.37
C GLU A 59 -9.65 -16.10 7.48
N ASN A 60 -8.62 -15.25 7.48
CA ASN A 60 -8.40 -14.25 8.53
C ASN A 60 -8.62 -12.81 8.04
N GLY A 61 -9.11 -12.63 6.81
CA GLY A 61 -9.52 -11.33 6.27
C GLY A 61 -8.80 -10.89 4.99
N ASP A 62 -7.70 -11.54 4.62
CA ASP A 62 -6.85 -11.24 3.46
C ASP A 62 -6.45 -9.76 3.36
N PHE A 63 -5.61 -9.33 4.30
CA PHE A 63 -5.08 -7.96 4.32
C PHE A 63 -3.61 -7.89 4.70
N ASN A 64 -2.95 -6.82 4.24
CA ASN A 64 -1.54 -6.53 4.56
C ASN A 64 -1.33 -5.03 4.71
N TRP A 65 -0.41 -4.64 5.59
CA TRP A 65 0.12 -3.29 5.65
C TRP A 65 1.00 -3.02 4.43
N ILE A 66 0.78 -1.87 3.79
CA ILE A 66 1.62 -1.38 2.69
C ILE A 66 2.54 -0.26 3.18
N VAL A 67 2.01 0.58 4.07
CA VAL A 67 2.76 1.59 4.82
C VAL A 67 2.27 1.48 6.26
N PRO A 68 3.07 0.96 7.20
CA PRO A 68 2.66 0.80 8.60
C PRO A 68 2.07 2.07 9.18
N GLY A 69 0.92 1.96 9.84
CA GLY A 69 0.20 3.09 10.44
C GLY A 69 -0.46 4.04 9.44
N LYS A 70 -0.33 3.84 8.12
CA LYS A 70 -0.99 4.69 7.11
C LYS A 70 -1.89 3.94 6.12
N PHE A 71 -1.43 2.85 5.52
CA PHE A 71 -2.20 2.12 4.50
C PHE A 71 -2.28 0.63 4.76
N LEU A 72 -3.51 0.15 4.90
CA LEU A 72 -3.86 -1.25 4.93
C LEU A 72 -4.59 -1.61 3.62
N ALA A 73 -4.10 -2.59 2.88
CA ALA A 73 -4.75 -3.10 1.69
C ALA A 73 -5.47 -4.41 2.01
N PHE A 74 -6.78 -4.51 1.70
CA PHE A 74 -7.57 -5.69 2.06
C PHE A 74 -8.54 -6.14 0.97
N SER A 75 -8.98 -7.41 1.05
CA SER A 75 -10.05 -7.94 0.22
C SER A 75 -11.40 -7.33 0.60
N GLY A 76 -12.21 -6.97 -0.39
CA GLY A 76 -13.50 -6.33 -0.15
C GLY A 76 -14.47 -7.21 0.67
N PRO A 77 -15.09 -6.67 1.73
CA PRO A 77 -16.07 -7.38 2.54
C PRO A 77 -17.30 -7.84 1.74
N HIS A 78 -17.96 -8.86 2.25
CA HIS A 78 -19.26 -9.34 1.78
C HIS A 78 -20.39 -8.79 2.63
N PRO A 79 -21.64 -8.81 2.14
CA PRO A 79 -22.77 -8.33 2.93
C PRO A 79 -23.07 -9.21 4.16
N LYS A 80 -22.62 -10.46 4.21
CA LYS A 80 -22.75 -11.33 5.39
C LYS A 80 -21.52 -12.22 5.53
N SER A 81 -21.12 -12.50 6.77
CA SER A 81 -20.12 -13.53 7.03
C SER A 81 -20.76 -14.90 6.85
N LYS A 82 -20.17 -15.73 5.98
CA LYS A 82 -20.65 -17.09 5.71
C LYS A 82 -19.52 -17.95 5.18
N ILE A 83 -19.61 -19.26 5.37
CA ILE A 83 -18.75 -20.21 4.69
C ILE A 83 -19.42 -20.58 3.36
N GLU A 84 -18.74 -20.35 2.24
CA GLU A 84 -19.20 -20.71 0.91
C GLU A 84 -18.14 -21.61 0.25
N ASN A 85 -18.51 -22.85 -0.08
CA ASN A 85 -17.61 -23.87 -0.62
C ASN A 85 -16.34 -24.11 0.22
N GLY A 86 -16.48 -24.08 1.56
CA GLY A 86 -15.37 -24.23 2.50
C GLY A 86 -14.58 -22.93 2.75
N TYR A 87 -14.95 -21.82 2.12
CA TYR A 87 -14.25 -20.54 2.26
C TYR A 87 -15.05 -19.52 3.08
N PRO A 88 -14.46 -18.94 4.13
CA PRO A 88 -15.11 -17.89 4.88
C PRO A 88 -15.11 -16.59 4.06
N LEU A 89 -16.30 -16.05 3.91
CA LEU A 89 -16.55 -14.69 3.47
C LEU A 89 -16.69 -13.82 4.71
N HIS A 90 -16.08 -12.64 4.69
CA HIS A 90 -16.06 -11.74 5.85
C HIS A 90 -16.98 -10.54 5.63
N ALA A 91 -17.90 -10.31 6.56
CA ALA A 91 -18.63 -9.04 6.66
C ALA A 91 -17.73 -7.91 7.21
N PRO A 92 -18.13 -6.63 7.06
CA PRO A 92 -17.39 -5.49 7.62
C PRO A 92 -16.95 -5.68 9.08
N GLU A 93 -17.82 -6.23 9.93
CA GLU A 93 -17.61 -6.39 11.37
C GLU A 93 -16.43 -7.29 11.71
N ALA A 94 -16.09 -8.24 10.84
CA ALA A 94 -14.95 -9.13 11.05
C ALA A 94 -13.63 -8.35 11.14
N TYR A 95 -13.56 -7.16 10.52
CA TYR A 95 -12.38 -6.33 10.48
C TYR A 95 -12.29 -5.32 11.64
N PHE A 96 -13.40 -5.04 12.33
CA PHE A 96 -13.47 -3.94 13.30
C PHE A 96 -12.49 -4.07 14.47
N PRO A 97 -12.31 -5.25 15.10
CA PRO A 97 -11.38 -5.37 16.22
C PRO A 97 -9.95 -4.99 15.82
N TYR A 98 -9.50 -5.48 14.67
CA TYR A 98 -8.17 -5.17 14.16
C TYR A 98 -8.07 -3.70 13.75
N PHE A 99 -9.06 -3.18 13.01
CA PHE A 99 -9.06 -1.80 12.55
C PHE A 99 -9.00 -0.80 13.72
N LYS A 100 -9.79 -1.02 14.78
CA LYS A 100 -9.76 -0.17 15.98
C LYS A 100 -8.44 -0.28 16.74
N LYS A 101 -7.92 -1.49 16.92
CA LYS A 101 -6.62 -1.71 17.59
C LYS A 101 -5.48 -0.99 16.87
N HIS A 102 -5.50 -0.94 15.54
CA HIS A 102 -4.44 -0.34 14.73
C HIS A 102 -4.77 1.07 14.18
N ASN A 103 -5.68 1.78 14.85
CA ASN A 103 -6.03 3.18 14.53
C ASN A 103 -6.40 3.42 13.06
N VAL A 104 -7.12 2.47 12.45
CA VAL A 104 -7.77 2.69 11.16
C VAL A 104 -8.98 3.58 11.40
N THR A 105 -9.02 4.72 10.73
CA THR A 105 -10.10 5.72 10.90
C THR A 105 -10.96 5.88 9.65
N ALA A 106 -10.42 5.55 8.47
CA ALA A 106 -11.12 5.70 7.20
C ALA A 106 -11.04 4.45 6.32
N ILE A 107 -12.12 4.17 5.60
CA ILE A 107 -12.25 3.08 4.64
C ILE A 107 -12.47 3.65 3.25
N VAL A 108 -11.71 3.19 2.27
CA VAL A 108 -11.90 3.56 0.86
C VAL A 108 -12.30 2.34 0.05
N ARG A 109 -13.51 2.37 -0.51
CA ARG A 109 -14.05 1.34 -1.40
C ARG A 109 -13.89 1.74 -2.87
N LEU A 110 -13.28 0.85 -3.64
CA LEU A 110 -12.97 1.08 -5.06
C LEU A 110 -13.80 0.23 -6.03
N ASN A 111 -14.71 -0.60 -5.52
CA ASN A 111 -15.54 -1.53 -6.31
C ASN A 111 -17.03 -1.29 -6.13
N LYS A 112 -17.85 -2.02 -6.89
CA LYS A 112 -19.32 -1.98 -6.77
C LYS A 112 -19.75 -2.19 -5.31
N LYS A 113 -20.83 -1.52 -4.91
CA LYS A 113 -21.37 -1.57 -3.55
C LYS A 113 -21.98 -2.95 -3.28
N ILE A 114 -21.19 -3.86 -2.70
CA ILE A 114 -21.64 -5.20 -2.31
C ILE A 114 -22.01 -5.32 -0.82
N TYR A 115 -21.76 -4.27 -0.04
CA TYR A 115 -22.16 -4.13 1.35
C TYR A 115 -22.57 -2.66 1.62
N GLU A 116 -23.31 -2.40 2.68
CA GLU A 116 -23.72 -1.04 3.04
C GLU A 116 -22.60 -0.28 3.76
N ALA A 117 -22.25 0.91 3.28
CA ALA A 117 -21.24 1.78 3.91
C ALA A 117 -21.57 2.11 5.37
N LYS A 118 -22.88 2.18 5.70
CA LYS A 118 -23.39 2.44 7.05
C LYS A 118 -22.81 1.50 8.11
N ARG A 119 -22.51 0.26 7.75
CA ARG A 119 -21.92 -0.72 8.69
C ARG A 119 -20.57 -0.26 9.24
N PHE A 120 -19.77 0.44 8.43
CA PHE A 120 -18.53 1.06 8.90
C PHE A 120 -18.77 2.38 9.62
N THR A 121 -19.66 3.25 9.11
CA THR A 121 -19.91 4.56 9.73
C THR A 121 -20.55 4.46 11.10
N ASP A 122 -21.48 3.52 11.28
CA ASP A 122 -22.12 3.24 12.58
C ASP A 122 -21.12 2.70 13.61
N ALA A 123 -20.02 2.11 13.14
CA ALA A 123 -18.93 1.61 13.98
C ALA A 123 -17.84 2.67 14.27
N GLY A 124 -17.97 3.89 13.74
CA GLY A 124 -17.07 5.03 13.95
C GLY A 124 -15.98 5.21 12.90
N PHE A 125 -16.09 4.58 11.73
CA PHE A 125 -15.14 4.78 10.62
C PHE A 125 -15.68 5.74 9.57
N GLU A 126 -14.83 6.60 9.02
CA GLU A 126 -15.16 7.32 7.78
C GLU A 126 -15.21 6.34 6.60
N HIS A 127 -16.13 6.56 5.67
CA HIS A 127 -16.28 5.68 4.50
C HIS A 127 -16.36 6.50 3.21
N HIS A 128 -15.52 6.17 2.23
CA HIS A 128 -15.46 6.86 0.95
C HIS A 128 -15.60 5.88 -0.21
N ASP A 129 -16.51 6.19 -1.13
CA ASP A 129 -16.67 5.48 -2.40
C ASP A 129 -15.91 6.21 -3.52
N LEU A 130 -14.92 5.52 -4.09
CA LEU A 130 -14.13 5.98 -5.24
C LEU A 130 -14.14 4.89 -6.33
N PHE A 131 -15.31 4.62 -6.87
CA PHE A 131 -15.53 3.54 -7.83
C PHE A 131 -14.82 3.76 -9.17
N PHE A 132 -14.21 2.69 -9.70
CA PHE A 132 -13.82 2.57 -11.11
C PHE A 132 -13.78 1.09 -11.53
N LEU A 133 -13.83 0.84 -12.85
CA LEU A 133 -14.01 -0.49 -13.43
C LEU A 133 -12.88 -1.46 -13.07
N ASP A 134 -13.21 -2.73 -12.90
CA ASP A 134 -12.24 -3.77 -12.57
C ASP A 134 -11.24 -3.97 -13.73
N GLY A 135 -9.94 -4.07 -13.42
CA GLY A 135 -8.88 -4.16 -14.43
C GLY A 135 -8.54 -2.86 -15.18
N SER A 136 -9.30 -1.78 -14.98
CA SER A 136 -9.04 -0.46 -15.57
C SER A 136 -8.07 0.39 -14.73
N THR A 137 -7.76 1.60 -15.20
CA THR A 137 -6.96 2.62 -14.52
C THR A 137 -7.86 3.72 -13.94
N PRO A 138 -7.49 4.35 -12.80
CA PRO A 138 -8.30 5.43 -12.24
C PRO A 138 -8.16 6.72 -13.05
N SER A 139 -9.22 7.53 -13.10
CA SER A 139 -9.15 8.88 -13.67
C SER A 139 -8.37 9.83 -12.76
N ASP A 140 -7.88 10.93 -13.33
CA ASP A 140 -7.17 11.97 -12.58
C ASP A 140 -8.01 12.56 -11.44
N ASN A 141 -9.34 12.60 -11.62
CA ASN A 141 -10.25 13.03 -10.56
C ASN A 141 -10.27 12.05 -9.39
N ILE A 142 -10.30 10.74 -9.67
CA ILE A 142 -10.24 9.70 -8.62
C ILE A 142 -8.91 9.79 -7.88
N VAL A 143 -7.80 9.92 -8.60
CA VAL A 143 -6.46 10.07 -7.98
C VAL A 143 -6.44 11.30 -7.08
N ARG A 144 -6.91 12.46 -7.56
CA ARG A 144 -6.95 13.70 -6.77
C ARG A 144 -7.82 13.57 -5.51
N ARG A 145 -9.02 12.99 -5.63
CA ARG A 145 -9.91 12.74 -4.48
C ARG A 145 -9.27 11.80 -3.47
N PHE A 146 -8.66 10.71 -3.94
CA PHE A 146 -7.96 9.75 -3.09
C PHE A 146 -6.82 10.41 -2.31
N LEU A 147 -5.96 11.17 -2.99
CA LEU A 147 -4.85 11.90 -2.35
C LEU A 147 -5.37 12.90 -1.30
N ASN A 148 -6.43 13.65 -1.63
CA ASN A 148 -7.04 14.59 -0.69
C ASN A 148 -7.60 13.89 0.56
N ILE A 149 -8.32 12.78 0.40
CA ILE A 149 -8.78 11.97 1.55
C ILE A 149 -7.58 11.56 2.40
N CYS A 150 -6.54 11.01 1.77
CA CYS A 150 -5.38 10.49 2.47
C CYS A 150 -4.59 11.55 3.24
N GLU A 151 -4.47 12.75 2.67
CA GLU A 151 -3.74 13.89 3.25
C GLU A 151 -4.48 14.51 4.44
N ASN A 152 -5.81 14.38 4.51
CA ASN A 152 -6.63 14.92 5.59
C ASN A 152 -7.05 13.87 6.63
N THR A 153 -6.78 12.58 6.40
CA THR A 153 -7.02 11.54 7.40
C THR A 153 -5.85 11.46 8.38
N GLU A 154 -6.11 11.64 9.67
CA GLU A 154 -5.09 11.54 10.73
C GLU A 154 -4.65 10.09 10.98
N GLY A 155 -5.60 9.15 11.02
CA GLY A 155 -5.33 7.73 11.24
C GLY A 155 -4.93 6.93 9.98
N ALA A 156 -4.90 5.61 10.15
CA ALA A 156 -4.67 4.67 9.07
C ALA A 156 -5.91 4.54 8.18
N ILE A 157 -5.66 4.23 6.90
CA ILE A 157 -6.68 4.12 5.87
C ILE A 157 -6.67 2.69 5.35
N ALA A 158 -7.81 2.01 5.47
CA ALA A 158 -8.00 0.70 4.86
C ALA A 158 -8.63 0.85 3.48
N VAL A 159 -7.93 0.40 2.44
CA VAL A 159 -8.33 0.53 1.05
C VAL A 159 -8.64 -0.85 0.49
N HIS A 160 -9.80 -1.00 -0.14
CA HIS A 160 -10.16 -2.25 -0.80
C HIS A 160 -10.81 -2.04 -2.16
N CYS A 161 -10.70 -3.08 -2.99
CA CYS A 161 -11.50 -3.25 -4.18
C CYS A 161 -12.23 -4.59 -4.07
N LYS A 162 -12.17 -5.41 -5.12
CA LYS A 162 -12.56 -6.82 -5.01
C LYS A 162 -11.46 -7.63 -4.32
N ALA A 163 -10.38 -8.02 -4.99
CA ALA A 163 -9.31 -8.79 -4.35
C ALA A 163 -8.34 -7.96 -3.47
N GLY A 164 -8.46 -6.63 -3.47
CA GLY A 164 -7.51 -5.75 -2.77
C GLY A 164 -6.12 -5.72 -3.40
N LEU A 165 -6.01 -5.93 -4.72
CA LEU A 165 -4.72 -6.08 -5.43
C LEU A 165 -4.50 -4.98 -6.48
N GLY A 166 -5.24 -5.01 -7.59
CA GLY A 166 -5.04 -4.08 -8.71
C GLY A 166 -5.35 -2.63 -8.34
N ARG A 167 -6.64 -2.27 -8.38
CA ARG A 167 -7.15 -0.91 -8.07
C ARG A 167 -6.62 -0.33 -6.75
N THR A 168 -6.60 -1.18 -5.71
CA THR A 168 -6.10 -0.84 -4.37
C THR A 168 -4.63 -0.46 -4.40
N GLY A 169 -3.78 -1.34 -4.96
CA GLY A 169 -2.35 -1.08 -5.08
C GLY A 169 -2.06 0.15 -5.93
N THR A 170 -2.82 0.39 -7.00
CA THR A 170 -2.63 1.55 -7.88
C THR A 170 -2.81 2.88 -7.14
N LEU A 171 -3.89 3.04 -6.37
CA LEU A 171 -4.12 4.30 -5.65
C LEU A 171 -3.15 4.50 -4.49
N ILE A 172 -2.84 3.44 -3.73
CA ILE A 172 -1.80 3.52 -2.67
C ILE A 172 -0.44 3.89 -3.31
N ALA A 173 -0.10 3.32 -4.45
CA ALA A 173 1.13 3.65 -5.17
C ALA A 173 1.18 5.13 -5.58
N CYS A 174 0.07 5.71 -6.04
CA CYS A 174 0.01 7.15 -6.35
C CYS A 174 0.37 8.01 -5.13
N TYR A 175 -0.16 7.68 -3.94
CA TYR A 175 0.20 8.38 -2.71
C TYR A 175 1.69 8.21 -2.39
N VAL A 176 2.22 6.98 -2.45
CA VAL A 176 3.61 6.72 -2.05
C VAL A 176 4.59 7.40 -3.01
N MET A 177 4.34 7.40 -4.32
CA MET A 177 5.14 8.15 -5.29
C MET A 177 5.10 9.66 -5.00
N LYS A 178 3.93 10.24 -4.71
CA LYS A 178 3.81 11.66 -4.39
C LYS A 178 4.58 12.03 -3.12
N HIS A 179 4.37 11.29 -2.03
CA HIS A 179 4.85 11.70 -0.71
C HIS A 179 6.28 11.24 -0.40
N TYR A 180 6.71 10.09 -0.94
CA TYR A 180 8.00 9.46 -0.67
C TYR A 180 8.89 9.32 -1.90
N ARG A 181 8.45 9.87 -3.05
CA ARG A 181 9.25 9.97 -4.28
C ARG A 181 9.74 8.62 -4.80
N PHE A 182 9.02 7.53 -4.53
CA PHE A 182 9.28 6.22 -5.17
C PHE A 182 9.15 6.34 -6.69
N THR A 183 9.97 5.61 -7.44
CA THR A 183 9.68 5.37 -8.85
C THR A 183 8.49 4.41 -8.98
N HIS A 184 7.83 4.38 -10.14
CA HIS A 184 6.76 3.44 -10.44
C HIS A 184 7.24 1.99 -10.24
N ALA A 185 8.44 1.64 -10.72
CA ALA A 185 9.00 0.30 -10.58
C ALA A 185 9.30 -0.05 -9.11
N GLU A 186 9.92 0.86 -8.36
CA GLU A 186 10.21 0.70 -6.93
C GLU A 186 8.92 0.47 -6.13
N ILE A 187 7.86 1.27 -6.38
CA ILE A 187 6.62 1.16 -5.61
C ILE A 187 5.82 -0.08 -5.99
N ILE A 188 5.80 -0.47 -7.27
CA ILE A 188 5.14 -1.72 -7.67
C ILE A 188 5.83 -2.90 -6.98
N ALA A 189 7.16 -2.91 -6.96
CA ALA A 189 7.92 -3.97 -6.32
C ALA A 189 7.69 -3.99 -4.79
N TRP A 190 7.74 -2.83 -4.13
CA TRP A 190 7.47 -2.70 -2.69
C TRP A 190 6.08 -3.25 -2.31
N ILE A 191 5.04 -2.82 -3.03
CA ILE A 191 3.66 -3.27 -2.75
C ILE A 191 3.52 -4.77 -3.02
N ARG A 192 4.23 -5.33 -4.01
CA ARG A 192 4.22 -6.78 -4.27
C ARG A 192 4.98 -7.60 -3.23
N ILE A 193 6.01 -7.03 -2.60
CA ILE A 193 6.69 -7.63 -1.44
C ILE A 193 5.71 -7.68 -0.26
N CYS A 194 4.99 -6.59 0.01
CA CYS A 194 4.01 -6.53 1.11
C CYS A 194 2.74 -7.36 0.85
N ARG A 195 2.28 -7.38 -0.41
CA ARG A 195 1.02 -7.99 -0.83
C ARG A 195 1.13 -8.52 -2.26
N PRO A 196 1.53 -9.79 -2.43
CA PRO A 196 1.80 -10.38 -3.74
C PRO A 196 0.62 -10.30 -4.72
N GLY A 197 0.92 -9.96 -5.97
CA GLY A 197 -0.05 -9.84 -7.07
C GLY A 197 -0.72 -8.47 -7.19
N SER A 198 -0.31 -7.49 -6.40
CA SER A 198 -0.80 -6.11 -6.49
C SER A 198 -0.36 -5.40 -7.78
N ILE A 199 -1.20 -4.48 -8.25
CA ILE A 199 -1.05 -3.67 -9.48
C ILE A 199 -0.95 -4.52 -10.74
N ILE A 200 -2.01 -4.52 -11.55
CA ILE A 200 -2.25 -5.56 -12.56
C ILE A 200 -2.48 -4.93 -13.94
N GLY A 201 -1.86 -5.52 -14.95
CA GLY A 201 -2.03 -5.19 -16.36
C GLY A 201 -1.74 -3.71 -16.65
N PRO A 202 -2.69 -2.97 -17.25
CA PRO A 202 -2.49 -1.58 -17.68
C PRO A 202 -2.20 -0.61 -16.52
N GLN A 203 -2.51 -1.00 -15.28
CA GLN A 203 -2.22 -0.18 -14.10
C GLN A 203 -0.72 0.04 -13.87
N GLN A 204 0.15 -0.83 -14.37
CA GLN A 204 1.60 -0.68 -14.24
C GLN A 204 2.10 0.49 -15.09
N HIS A 205 1.71 0.53 -16.37
CA HIS A 205 2.01 1.61 -17.31
C HIS A 205 1.40 2.94 -16.86
N PHE A 206 0.19 2.92 -16.30
CA PHE A 206 -0.42 4.10 -15.71
C PHE A 206 0.45 4.75 -14.61
N LEU A 207 1.08 3.95 -13.75
CA LEU A 207 1.96 4.50 -12.71
C LEU A 207 3.22 5.12 -13.30
N GLU A 208 3.75 4.53 -14.38
CA GLU A 208 4.87 5.08 -15.14
C GLU A 208 4.53 6.46 -15.71
N GLU A 209 3.38 6.58 -16.39
CA GLU A 209 2.89 7.85 -16.93
C GLU A 209 2.67 8.91 -15.83
N LYS A 210 2.19 8.50 -14.64
CA LYS A 210 1.89 9.44 -13.55
C LYS A 210 3.09 9.88 -12.71
N GLN A 211 4.19 9.13 -12.73
CA GLN A 211 5.33 9.35 -11.82
C GLN A 211 5.79 10.80 -11.78
N ALA A 212 6.11 11.38 -12.94
CA ALA A 212 6.66 12.73 -13.02
C ALA A 212 5.69 13.77 -12.41
N SER A 213 4.40 13.69 -12.76
CA SER A 213 3.39 14.60 -12.25
C SER A 213 3.19 14.49 -10.74
N LEU A 214 3.22 13.26 -10.19
CA LEU A 214 3.03 13.01 -8.76
C LEU A 214 4.24 13.48 -7.95
N TRP A 215 5.47 13.33 -8.48
CA TRP A 215 6.66 13.86 -7.85
C TRP A 215 6.63 15.38 -7.75
N VAL A 216 6.26 16.07 -8.83
CA VAL A 216 6.11 17.54 -8.83
C VAL A 216 5.06 17.99 -7.81
N GLN A 217 3.89 17.33 -7.79
CA GLN A 217 2.85 17.62 -6.79
C GLN A 217 3.35 17.38 -5.36
N GLY A 218 4.16 16.35 -5.14
CA GLY A 218 4.80 16.05 -3.87
C GLY A 218 5.79 17.12 -3.43
N ASP A 219 6.60 17.64 -4.36
CA ASP A 219 7.54 18.73 -4.11
C ASP A 219 6.82 20.02 -3.71
N ILE A 220 5.75 20.36 -4.44
CA ILE A 220 4.89 21.50 -4.09
C ILE A 220 4.25 21.31 -2.71
N PHE A 221 3.73 20.11 -2.42
CA PHE A 221 3.10 19.80 -1.13
C PHE A 221 4.07 19.97 0.04
N ARG A 222 5.27 19.37 -0.05
CA ARG A 222 6.30 19.48 0.99
C ARG A 222 6.81 20.93 1.15
N SER A 223 6.92 21.68 0.06
CA SER A 223 7.30 23.10 0.09
C SER A 223 6.27 23.95 0.85
N LYS A 224 4.97 23.73 0.58
CA LYS A 224 3.88 24.42 1.30
C LYS A 224 3.87 24.10 2.80
N LEU A 225 4.15 22.86 3.19
CA LEU A 225 4.23 22.49 4.61
C LEU A 225 5.40 23.17 5.32
N LYS A 226 6.58 23.26 4.68
CA LYS A 226 7.74 23.97 5.24
C LYS A 226 7.49 25.48 5.40
N ASN A 227 6.67 26.05 4.52
CA ASN A 227 6.36 27.49 4.51
C ASN A 227 5.13 27.86 5.34
N ARG A 228 4.46 26.91 6.03
CA ARG A 228 3.43 27.26 7.00
C ARG A 228 4.10 27.92 8.20
N PRO A 229 3.82 29.20 8.51
CA PRO A 229 4.34 29.80 9.72
C PRO A 229 3.79 29.00 10.92
N SER A 230 4.69 28.57 11.81
CA SER A 230 4.34 28.05 13.12
C SER A 230 3.35 29.01 13.79
N SER A 231 2.15 28.53 14.12
CA SER A 231 1.04 29.38 14.60
C SER A 231 1.37 30.14 15.89
N GLU A 232 2.44 29.78 16.59
CA GLU A 232 2.92 30.50 17.78
C GLU A 232 3.70 31.79 17.47
N GLY A 233 4.28 31.93 16.27
CA GLY A 233 5.13 33.08 15.90
C GLY A 233 4.46 34.13 15.01
N SER A 234 3.32 33.79 14.40
CA SER A 234 2.60 34.70 13.50
C SER A 234 1.68 35.67 14.23
N ILE A 235 1.09 35.24 15.35
CA ILE A 235 0.23 36.13 16.17
C ILE A 235 1.07 37.19 16.87
N SER A 236 2.25 36.84 17.38
CA SER A 236 3.16 37.79 18.05
C SER A 236 3.70 38.86 17.09
N LYS A 237 4.00 38.50 15.84
CA LYS A 237 4.38 39.48 14.80
C LYS A 237 3.24 40.41 14.40
N ILE A 238 2.02 39.90 14.29
CA ILE A 238 0.84 40.72 13.97
C ILE A 238 0.52 41.66 15.12
N LEU A 239 0.58 41.19 16.38
CA LEU A 239 0.35 42.02 17.57
C LEU A 239 1.43 43.11 17.73
N SER A 240 2.71 42.80 17.48
CA SER A 240 3.78 43.81 17.51
C SER A 240 3.66 44.89 16.43
N SER A 241 2.88 44.64 15.37
CA SER A 241 2.64 45.59 14.28
C SER A 241 1.32 46.35 14.41
N LEU A 242 0.48 46.03 15.41
CA LEU A 242 -0.84 46.64 15.62
C LEU A 242 -0.86 47.73 16.70
N ASP A 243 0.20 47.88 17.50
CA ASP A 243 0.27 48.91 18.56
C ASP A 243 0.55 50.34 18.05
N ASP A 244 0.67 50.55 16.73
CA ASP A 244 1.06 51.85 16.17
C ASP A 244 0.08 52.43 15.12
N MET A 245 -1.17 51.98 15.08
CA MET A 245 -2.20 52.59 14.23
C MET A 245 -3.55 52.74 14.93
N SER A 246 -3.76 53.90 15.54
CA SER A 246 -5.09 54.45 15.81
C SER A 246 -5.56 55.25 14.58
N ILE A 247 -6.67 54.86 13.95
CA ILE A 247 -7.65 55.77 13.34
C ILE A 247 -8.92 54.99 13.00
N GLY A 248 -10.05 55.55 13.42
CA GLY A 248 -11.38 54.97 13.26
C GLY A 248 -11.89 54.98 11.82
N GLY A 249 -12.83 54.07 11.56
CA GLY A 249 -13.59 54.03 10.31
C GLY A 249 -14.34 52.72 10.17
N ASN A 250 -15.67 52.80 10.21
CA ASN A 250 -16.61 51.70 9.96
C ASN A 250 -16.30 50.96 8.65
N LEU A 251 -16.33 49.62 8.64
CA LEU A 251 -16.75 48.89 7.45
C LEU A 251 -17.34 47.50 7.74
N SER A 252 -18.35 47.20 6.94
CA SER A 252 -19.28 46.08 6.90
C SER A 252 -18.67 44.67 6.96
N LYS A 253 -19.37 43.81 7.70
CA LYS A 253 -19.25 42.34 7.67
C LYS A 253 -19.37 41.80 6.24
N ILE A 254 -18.34 41.07 5.80
CA ILE A 254 -18.46 40.08 4.72
C ILE A 254 -17.96 38.75 5.29
N GLN A 255 -18.90 37.85 5.57
CA GLN A 255 -18.64 36.44 5.82
C GLN A 255 -18.68 35.73 4.45
N ASN A 256 -17.57 35.15 4.01
CA ASN A 256 -17.58 34.13 2.96
C ASN A 256 -17.03 32.84 3.56
N VAL A 257 -17.95 31.99 4.03
CA VAL A 257 -17.72 30.57 4.26
C VAL A 257 -18.08 29.88 2.96
N GLU A 258 -17.08 29.43 2.20
CA GLU A 258 -17.32 28.57 1.03
C GLU A 258 -17.70 27.17 1.52
N ARG A 259 -19.01 26.93 1.49
CA ARG A 259 -19.65 25.63 1.68
C ARG A 259 -19.42 24.80 0.42
N PHE A 260 -18.51 23.84 0.47
CA PHE A 260 -18.36 22.86 -0.63
C PHE A 260 -19.66 22.07 -0.76
N GLY A 261 -20.35 22.29 -1.88
CA GLY A 261 -21.59 21.60 -2.22
C GLY A 261 -21.36 20.13 -2.51
N GLU A 262 -22.17 19.29 -1.86
CA GLU A 262 -22.42 17.92 -2.27
C GLU A 262 -23.10 17.94 -3.64
N ASN A 263 -22.32 17.70 -4.69
CA ASN A 263 -22.88 17.27 -5.96
C ASN A 263 -23.25 15.80 -5.83
N ASN A 264 -24.49 15.54 -5.39
CA ASN A 264 -25.17 14.30 -5.65
C ASN A 264 -25.34 14.17 -7.16
N LEU A 265 -24.45 13.42 -7.79
CA LEU A 265 -24.74 12.83 -9.09
C LEU A 265 -25.61 11.61 -8.80
N GLU A 266 -26.90 11.77 -9.09
CA GLU A 266 -27.82 10.66 -9.30
C GLU A 266 -27.27 9.86 -10.48
N ASP A 267 -26.58 8.76 -10.20
CA ASP A 267 -26.18 7.79 -11.22
C ASP A 267 -27.42 6.99 -11.63
N ASP A 268 -28.16 7.55 -12.59
CA ASP A 268 -29.20 6.88 -13.35
C ASP A 268 -28.53 6.19 -14.54
N GLU A 269 -27.92 5.02 -14.32
CA GLU A 269 -27.57 4.08 -15.39
C GLU A 269 -27.75 2.64 -14.91
N ASP A 270 -28.92 2.09 -15.24
CA ASP A 270 -29.17 0.66 -15.35
C ASP A 270 -28.24 0.05 -16.43
N VAL A 271 -26.98 -0.16 -16.08
CA VAL A 271 -26.08 -0.99 -16.89
C VAL A 271 -26.44 -2.45 -16.64
N GLU A 272 -27.17 -3.02 -17.59
CA GLU A 272 -27.50 -4.45 -17.67
C GLU A 272 -26.31 -5.31 -17.23
N MET A 273 -26.54 -6.04 -16.15
CA MET A 273 -25.55 -6.88 -15.50
C MET A 273 -25.29 -8.11 -16.38
N THR A 274 -24.32 -8.04 -17.28
CA THR A 274 -23.66 -9.29 -17.71
C THR A 274 -23.03 -9.89 -16.45
N THR A 275 -23.51 -11.06 -16.04
CA THR A 275 -22.96 -11.88 -14.95
C THR A 275 -21.60 -12.48 -15.35
N SER A 276 -20.75 -11.68 -15.97
CA SER A 276 -19.43 -12.07 -16.45
C SER A 276 -18.44 -12.03 -15.29
N ILE A 277 -17.64 -13.09 -15.18
CA ILE A 277 -16.62 -13.25 -14.15
C ILE A 277 -15.56 -12.15 -14.27
N THR A 278 -15.33 -11.37 -13.20
CA THR A 278 -14.37 -10.25 -13.24
C THR A 278 -12.93 -10.72 -12.95
N GLN A 279 -11.93 -9.88 -13.23
CA GLN A 279 -10.53 -10.18 -12.88
C GLN A 279 -10.38 -10.40 -11.37
N GLY A 280 -11.05 -9.56 -10.55
CA GLY A 280 -11.10 -9.69 -9.10
C GLY A 280 -11.72 -10.98 -8.60
N ASP A 281 -12.71 -11.56 -9.30
CA ASP A 281 -13.26 -12.87 -8.96
C ASP A 281 -12.21 -13.97 -9.10
N LYS A 282 -11.54 -14.00 -10.26
CA LYS A 282 -10.52 -15.00 -10.55
C LYS A 282 -9.35 -14.93 -9.55
N LEU A 283 -8.94 -13.72 -9.16
CA LEU A 283 -7.87 -13.52 -8.17
C LEU A 283 -8.24 -14.01 -6.77
N ARG A 284 -9.50 -13.78 -6.34
CA ARG A 284 -9.98 -14.30 -5.04
C ARG A 284 -10.00 -15.83 -5.04
N ALA A 285 -10.46 -16.45 -6.13
CA ALA A 285 -10.45 -17.90 -6.28
C ALA A 285 -9.03 -18.49 -6.25
N LEU A 286 -8.04 -17.82 -6.87
CA LEU A 286 -6.64 -18.25 -6.79
C LEU A 286 -6.07 -18.15 -5.38
N LYS A 287 -6.41 -17.08 -4.64
CA LYS A 287 -5.96 -16.90 -3.25
C LYS A 287 -6.53 -17.97 -2.33
N SER A 288 -7.79 -18.35 -2.54
CA SER A 288 -8.46 -19.35 -1.72
C SER A 288 -7.82 -20.74 -1.88
N GLN A 289 -7.17 -21.03 -3.01
CA GLN A 289 -6.51 -22.30 -3.28
C GLN A 289 -5.07 -22.40 -2.76
N ARG A 290 -4.49 -21.31 -2.24
CA ARG A 290 -3.09 -21.34 -1.76
C ARG A 290 -3.02 -22.16 -0.47
N GLN A 291 -2.20 -23.22 -0.50
CA GLN A 291 -1.87 -23.96 0.72
C GLN A 291 -0.89 -23.13 1.57
N PRO A 292 -0.90 -23.32 2.91
CA PRO A 292 0.09 -22.72 3.78
C PRO A 292 1.48 -23.13 3.29
N LEU A 293 2.39 -22.16 3.15
CA LEU A 293 3.80 -22.48 3.04
C LEU A 293 4.17 -23.20 4.35
N SER A 294 4.42 -24.51 4.29
CA SER A 294 5.16 -25.16 5.36
C SER A 294 6.52 -24.48 5.39
N SER A 295 6.80 -23.72 6.46
CA SER A 295 8.11 -23.13 6.70
C SER A 295 9.15 -24.24 6.44
N PRO A 296 10.15 -24.05 5.55
CA PRO A 296 11.21 -25.02 5.49
C PRO A 296 11.84 -25.00 6.87
N SER A 297 11.78 -26.11 7.59
CA SER A 297 12.53 -26.26 8.83
C SER A 297 13.97 -25.91 8.47
N CYS A 298 14.47 -24.81 9.02
CA CYS A 298 15.90 -24.57 9.06
C CYS A 298 16.49 -25.56 10.09
N ALA A 299 16.35 -26.85 9.80
CA ALA A 299 17.09 -27.91 10.43
C ALA A 299 18.46 -27.89 9.76
N LEU A 300 19.32 -26.98 10.22
CA LEU A 300 20.73 -27.31 10.28
C LEU A 300 20.80 -28.59 11.11
N ARG A 301 20.84 -29.74 10.43
CA ARG A 301 21.19 -31.01 11.05
C ARG A 301 22.60 -30.84 11.60
N SER A 302 22.69 -30.50 12.88
CA SER A 302 23.88 -30.65 13.68
C SER A 302 24.00 -32.14 14.00
N ASP A 303 24.45 -32.92 13.03
CA ASP A 303 24.86 -34.32 13.22
C ASP A 303 25.66 -34.75 11.99
N ASP A 304 26.90 -34.25 11.92
CA ASP A 304 28.06 -34.98 11.37
C ASP A 304 29.36 -34.19 11.67
N MET A 305 29.64 -33.99 12.96
CA MET A 305 31.01 -33.73 13.44
C MET A 305 31.60 -35.05 13.93
N LYS A 306 31.79 -36.01 13.02
CA LYS A 306 32.73 -37.11 13.25
C LYS A 306 34.12 -36.65 12.84
N GLY A 307 34.94 -36.37 13.86
CA GLY A 307 36.29 -35.87 13.74
C GLY A 307 37.17 -36.72 12.83
N HIS A 308 37.84 -36.05 11.89
CA HIS A 308 39.06 -36.56 11.29
C HIS A 308 40.25 -36.27 12.23
N PRO A 309 41.13 -37.23 12.50
CA PRO A 309 42.29 -37.02 13.36
C PRO A 309 43.29 -36.07 12.69
N ARG A 310 43.78 -35.11 13.47
CA ARG A 310 44.80 -34.13 13.10
C ARG A 310 46.10 -34.81 12.66
N ALA A 311 46.68 -34.35 11.56
CA ALA A 311 48.03 -34.70 11.13
C ALA A 311 49.07 -34.18 12.15
N ALA A 312 50.00 -35.05 12.56
CA ALA A 312 51.10 -34.73 13.45
C ALA A 312 52.13 -33.84 12.75
N SER A 313 52.42 -32.68 13.35
CA SER A 313 53.51 -31.79 13.00
C SER A 313 54.86 -32.43 13.34
N GLN A 314 55.77 -32.53 12.38
CA GLN A 314 57.17 -32.92 12.62
C GLN A 314 57.96 -31.76 13.26
N PRO A 315 58.93 -32.05 14.17
CA PRO A 315 59.74 -31.02 14.81
C PRO A 315 60.96 -30.62 13.96
N PHE A 316 61.19 -29.32 13.87
CA PHE A 316 62.42 -28.72 13.34
C PHE A 316 63.62 -29.06 14.25
N ARG A 317 64.65 -29.71 13.70
CA ARG A 317 65.97 -29.86 14.34
C ARG A 317 66.82 -28.62 14.09
N TYR A 318 67.27 -27.98 15.17
CA TYR A 318 68.44 -27.10 15.18
C TYR A 318 69.71 -27.97 15.16
N GLY A 319 70.63 -27.69 14.24
CA GLY A 319 72.00 -28.20 14.24
C GLY A 319 72.95 -27.04 13.99
N GLN A 320 73.82 -26.78 14.96
CA GLN A 320 74.88 -25.78 14.93
C GLN A 320 76.20 -26.41 14.48
N GLN A 321 76.99 -25.61 13.74
CA GLN A 321 78.45 -25.62 13.56
C GLN A 321 79.11 -26.69 12.66
N GLY A 322 80.01 -26.17 11.81
CA GLY A 322 80.89 -26.87 10.88
C GLY A 322 81.21 -25.98 9.69
#